data_AF-A0AAA9TXF1-F1
#
_entry.id   AF-A0AAA9TXF1-F1
#
_cell.length_a   1.000
_cell.length_b   1.000
_cell.length_c   1.000
_cell.angle_alpha   90.00
_cell.angle_beta   90.00
_cell.angle_gamma   90.00
#
_symmetry.space_group_name_H-M   'P 1'
#
loop_
_entity.id
_entity.type
_entity.pdbx_description
1 polymer ?
#
loop_
_entity_poly.entity_id
_entity_poly.type
_entity_poly.pdbx_seq_one_letter_code
_entity_poly.pdbx_strand_id
1 'polypeptide(L)'
;MASRGRKRKAEAALAAAAEKREKPAGGQEGGVEGPIYGRNAAALSQALRLQAPELTVKVNPARPRRGSFEVTLLRADGSSAELWTGLKKGPPRKLKFPEPHVVLEELKKYLS
;
A
#
# COMPACT_ATOMS: atom_id res chain seq x y z
N MET A 1 8.17 4.45 53.58
CA MET A 1 7.77 4.78 52.19
C MET A 1 7.19 3.54 51.52
N ALA A 2 5.96 3.65 51.03
CA ALA A 2 5.14 2.62 50.38
C ALA A 2 5.45 2.55 48.87
N SER A 3 5.12 1.54 48.07
CA SER A 3 4.73 0.13 48.26
C SER A 3 4.87 -0.57 46.89
N ARG A 4 5.00 -1.89 46.96
CA ARG A 4 5.28 -2.87 45.88
C ARG A 4 4.39 -2.71 44.64
N GLY A 5 5.02 -2.69 43.46
CA GLY A 5 4.36 -2.70 42.16
C GLY A 5 3.45 -3.92 42.00
N ARG A 6 2.16 -3.67 41.74
CA ARG A 6 1.14 -4.69 41.53
C ARG A 6 1.37 -5.43 40.20
N LYS A 7 1.69 -6.73 40.30
CA LYS A 7 1.44 -7.73 39.25
C LYS A 7 -0.07 -7.93 39.10
N ARG A 8 -0.58 -7.94 37.86
CA ARG A 8 -1.77 -8.72 37.48
C ARG A 8 -1.59 -9.29 36.06
N LYS A 9 -1.33 -10.59 36.00
CA LYS A 9 -1.76 -11.49 34.91
C LYS A 9 -3.19 -11.91 35.22
N ALA A 10 -4.05 -11.99 34.20
CA ALA A 10 -5.23 -12.84 34.22
C ALA A 10 -5.52 -13.29 32.77
N GLU A 11 -5.38 -14.59 32.54
CA GLU A 11 -5.91 -15.35 31.42
C GLU A 11 -7.42 -15.60 31.59
N ALA A 12 -8.02 -16.19 30.54
CA ALA A 12 -9.33 -16.84 30.41
C ALA A 12 -10.40 -16.00 29.72
N ALA A 13 -11.22 -16.51 28.79
CA ALA A 13 -11.25 -17.74 27.99
C ALA A 13 -12.42 -17.59 26.99
N LEU A 14 -12.40 -18.42 25.93
CA LEU A 14 -13.56 -19.02 25.23
C LEU A 14 -14.39 -18.23 24.18
N ALA A 15 -14.35 -18.80 22.97
CA ALA A 15 -15.48 -19.33 22.19
C ALA A 15 -16.24 -18.43 21.19
N ALA A 16 -16.00 -18.78 19.91
CA ALA A 16 -16.99 -19.26 18.93
C ALA A 16 -18.15 -18.36 18.41
N ALA A 17 -18.09 -18.20 17.08
CA ALA A 17 -19.17 -18.43 16.10
C ALA A 17 -20.22 -17.33 15.77
N ALA A 18 -20.50 -17.30 14.46
CA ALA A 18 -21.75 -16.95 13.78
C ALA A 18 -22.06 -15.47 13.45
N GLU A 19 -21.72 -15.12 12.19
CA GLU A 19 -22.65 -14.74 11.10
C GLU A 19 -23.70 -13.61 11.27
N LYS A 20 -23.71 -12.74 10.24
CA LYS A 20 -24.82 -11.90 9.70
C LYS A 20 -25.28 -10.65 10.48
N ARG A 21 -24.99 -9.45 9.92
CA ARG A 21 -25.94 -8.63 9.13
C ARG A 21 -25.38 -7.27 8.71
N GLU A 22 -25.95 -6.78 7.62
CA GLU A 22 -25.61 -5.60 6.79
C GLU A 22 -25.81 -4.22 7.45
N LYS A 23 -24.96 -3.26 7.00
CA LYS A 23 -25.20 -1.84 6.60
C LYS A 23 -25.81 -0.85 7.62
N PRO A 24 -25.82 0.47 7.32
CA PRO A 24 -24.73 1.38 6.91
C PRO A 24 -24.78 2.71 7.72
N ALA A 25 -23.74 3.54 7.71
CA ALA A 25 -23.82 5.02 7.86
C ALA A 25 -22.41 5.56 8.03
N GLY A 26 -21.98 6.49 7.18
CA GLY A 26 -21.96 7.90 7.60
C GLY A 26 -20.61 8.18 8.27
N GLY A 27 -19.62 8.60 7.49
CA GLY A 27 -19.54 10.01 7.15
C GLY A 27 -18.90 10.76 8.32
N GLN A 28 -17.58 10.66 8.46
CA GLN A 28 -16.79 11.66 9.15
C GLN A 28 -15.62 12.02 8.24
N GLU A 29 -15.83 13.12 7.53
CA GLU A 29 -14.80 13.89 6.87
C GLU A 29 -13.80 14.36 7.92
N GLY A 30 -12.63 13.76 7.92
CA GLY A 30 -11.59 14.02 8.90
C GLY A 30 -10.30 13.38 8.44
N GLY A 31 -9.64 13.99 7.46
CA GLY A 31 -8.43 13.42 6.88
C GLY A 31 -7.53 14.46 6.24
N VAL A 32 -7.00 15.40 7.03
CA VAL A 32 -5.77 16.09 6.61
C VAL A 32 -4.60 15.13 6.86
N GLU A 33 -4.36 14.24 5.91
CA GLU A 33 -3.10 13.51 5.77
C GLU A 33 -2.58 13.78 4.36
N GLY A 34 -1.57 14.65 4.25
CA GLY A 34 -1.04 15.13 2.96
C GLY A 34 -0.67 14.00 1.99
N PRO A 35 -0.75 14.23 0.66
CA PRO A 35 -0.71 13.18 -0.34
C PRO A 35 0.74 12.77 -0.61
N ILE A 36 1.37 12.06 0.34
CA ILE A 36 2.70 11.46 0.14
C ILE A 36 2.64 10.32 -0.89
N TYR A 37 1.45 9.97 -1.38
CA TYR A 37 1.24 9.02 -2.48
C TYR A 37 0.58 9.61 -3.71
N GLY A 38 -0.15 10.73 -3.59
CA GLY A 38 -0.81 11.35 -4.75
C GLY A 38 0.21 11.89 -5.73
N ARG A 39 1.19 12.67 -5.27
CA ARG A 39 2.21 13.27 -6.16
C ARG A 39 3.13 12.22 -6.79
N ASN A 40 3.64 11.29 -5.99
CA ASN A 40 4.59 10.28 -6.49
C ASN A 40 3.90 9.26 -7.41
N ALA A 41 2.68 8.79 -7.05
CA ALA A 41 1.91 7.93 -7.94
C ALA A 41 1.45 8.67 -9.21
N ALA A 42 1.07 9.94 -9.11
CA ALA A 42 0.73 10.75 -10.27
C ALA A 42 1.94 10.91 -11.20
N ALA A 43 3.11 11.29 -10.67
CA ALA A 43 4.34 11.43 -11.44
C ALA A 43 4.73 10.11 -12.13
N LEU A 44 4.71 8.99 -11.39
CA LEU A 44 4.97 7.68 -11.96
C LEU A 44 3.94 7.30 -13.02
N SER A 45 2.65 7.57 -12.77
CA SER A 45 1.59 7.25 -13.74
C SER A 45 1.71 8.03 -15.04
N GLN A 46 2.12 9.30 -14.97
CA GLN A 46 2.38 10.11 -16.15
C GLN A 46 3.60 9.58 -16.90
N ALA A 47 4.70 9.29 -16.19
CA ALA A 47 5.92 8.75 -16.77
C ALA A 47 5.67 7.39 -17.46
N LEU A 48 4.87 6.52 -16.84
CA LEU A 48 4.46 5.24 -17.42
C LEU A 48 3.63 5.41 -18.68
N ARG A 49 2.67 6.33 -18.69
CA ARG A 49 1.84 6.62 -19.89
C ARG A 49 2.67 7.18 -21.04
N LEU A 50 3.69 7.98 -20.75
CA LEU A 50 4.61 8.51 -21.77
C LEU A 50 5.51 7.41 -22.34
N GLN A 51 6.03 6.52 -21.47
CA GLN A 51 6.95 5.47 -21.88
C GLN A 51 6.25 4.30 -22.57
N ALA A 52 5.03 3.97 -22.13
CA ALA A 52 4.25 2.84 -22.60
C ALA A 52 2.76 3.23 -22.68
N PRO A 53 2.35 3.95 -23.74
CA PRO A 53 0.96 4.39 -23.90
C PRO A 53 -0.02 3.21 -24.07
N GLU A 54 0.48 2.07 -24.55
CA GLU A 54 -0.27 0.81 -24.68
C GLU A 54 -0.71 0.23 -23.33
N LEU A 55 -0.01 0.56 -22.23
CA LEU A 55 -0.29 0.00 -20.91
C LEU A 55 -1.36 0.81 -20.17
N THR A 56 -2.41 0.12 -19.70
CA THR A 56 -3.41 0.71 -18.83
C THR A 56 -2.87 0.89 -17.41
N VAL A 57 -2.51 2.12 -17.06
CA VAL A 57 -2.06 2.47 -15.70
C VAL A 57 -3.25 2.70 -14.79
N LYS A 58 -3.44 1.84 -13.79
CA LYS A 58 -4.44 1.99 -12.72
C LYS A 58 -3.75 2.39 -11.41
N VAL A 59 -4.26 3.45 -10.79
CA VAL A 59 -3.87 3.84 -9.43
C VAL A 59 -4.93 3.33 -8.46
N ASN A 60 -4.52 2.86 -7.29
CA ASN A 60 -5.43 2.33 -6.28
C ASN A 60 -6.54 3.35 -5.95
N PRO A 61 -7.83 2.98 -6.13
CA PRO A 61 -8.95 3.89 -5.89
C PRO A 61 -9.21 4.09 -4.39
N ALA A 62 -8.88 3.09 -3.57
CA ALA A 62 -8.98 3.14 -2.12
C ALA A 62 -7.63 3.54 -1.49
N ARG A 63 -7.70 4.06 -0.26
CA ARG A 63 -6.51 4.45 0.50
C ARG A 63 -5.57 3.25 0.68
N PRO A 64 -4.37 3.26 0.06
CA PRO A 64 -3.45 2.15 0.15
C PRO A 64 -2.81 2.08 1.54
N ARG A 65 -2.10 0.97 1.82
CA ARG A 65 -1.41 0.75 3.09
C ARG A 65 -0.43 1.89 3.40
N ARG A 66 -0.59 2.52 4.56
CA ARG A 66 0.26 3.64 5.00
C ARG A 66 1.73 3.20 5.11
N GLY A 67 2.63 3.97 4.51
CA GLY A 67 4.08 3.77 4.64
C GLY A 67 4.66 2.67 3.76
N SER A 68 3.95 2.24 2.72
CA SER A 68 4.42 1.26 1.70
C SER A 68 4.07 1.80 0.31
N PHE A 69 4.90 1.52 -0.70
CA PHE A 69 4.60 1.80 -2.11
C PHE A 69 4.84 0.53 -2.91
N GLU A 70 3.88 0.14 -3.72
CA GLU A 70 3.91 -1.13 -4.44
C GLU A 70 3.50 -0.86 -5.88
N VAL A 71 4.23 -1.45 -6.81
CA VAL A 71 3.96 -1.36 -8.25
C VAL A 71 3.98 -2.76 -8.81
N THR A 72 2.87 -3.14 -9.44
CA THR A 72 2.70 -4.43 -10.09
C THR A 72 2.32 -4.22 -11.55
N LEU A 73 2.93 -5.02 -12.42
CA LEU A 73 2.56 -5.13 -13.82
C LEU A 73 1.62 -6.32 -13.98
N LEU A 74 0.46 -6.08 -14.56
CA LEU A 74 -0.47 -7.14 -14.96
C LEU A 74 -0.30 -7.37 -16.46
N ARG A 75 0.04 -8.60 -16.85
CA ARG A 75 0.15 -9.00 -18.24
C ARG A 75 -1.16 -9.59 -18.75
N ALA A 76 -1.35 -9.61 -20.07
CA ALA A 76 -2.55 -10.13 -20.72
C ALA A 76 -2.73 -11.66 -20.54
N ASP A 77 -1.63 -12.37 -20.24
CA ASP A 77 -1.61 -13.80 -19.90
C ASP A 77 -2.19 -14.10 -18.50
N GLY A 78 -2.59 -13.08 -17.74
CA GLY A 78 -3.06 -13.20 -16.36
C GLY A 78 -1.92 -13.32 -15.34
N SER A 79 -0.66 -13.26 -15.78
CA SER A 79 0.49 -13.20 -14.88
C SER A 79 0.65 -11.80 -14.28
N SER A 80 1.18 -11.74 -13.08
CA SER A 80 1.54 -10.49 -12.42
C SER A 80 3.04 -10.48 -12.11
N ALA A 81 3.69 -9.36 -12.39
CA ALA A 81 5.09 -9.13 -12.05
C ALA A 81 5.20 -7.97 -11.06
N GLU A 82 5.97 -8.16 -9.99
CA GLU A 82 6.25 -7.13 -9.00
C GLU A 82 7.38 -6.24 -9.54
N LEU A 83 7.06 -5.01 -9.96
CA LEU A 83 8.08 -4.04 -10.42
C LEU A 83 8.77 -3.36 -9.23
N TRP A 84 8.03 -3.14 -8.14
CA TRP A 84 8.59 -2.57 -6.93
C TRP A 84 7.78 -2.91 -5.69
N THR A 85 8.47 -3.21 -4.59
CA THR A 85 7.86 -3.21 -3.24
C THR A 85 8.68 -2.41 -2.24
N GLY A 86 8.01 -1.46 -1.59
CA GLY A 86 8.53 -0.74 -0.44
C GLY A 86 8.45 -1.54 0.85
N LEU A 87 7.79 -2.70 0.88
CA LEU A 87 7.71 -3.54 2.08
C LEU A 87 9.06 -4.16 2.42
N LYS A 88 9.76 -4.68 1.40
CA LYS A 88 11.05 -5.37 1.56
C LYS A 88 12.21 -4.42 1.91
N LYS A 89 12.06 -3.11 1.72
CA LYS A 89 13.11 -2.10 1.98
C LYS A 89 13.29 -1.73 3.46
N GLY A 90 12.41 -2.19 4.34
CA GLY A 90 12.50 -1.92 5.79
C GLY A 90 12.36 -0.43 6.15
N PRO A 91 12.59 -0.05 7.42
CA PRO A 91 12.87 1.35 7.77
C PRO A 91 14.23 1.74 7.14
N PRO A 92 14.46 2.94 6.57
CA PRO A 92 13.69 4.20 6.62
C PRO A 92 12.67 4.40 5.49
N ARG A 93 11.67 5.27 5.75
CA ARG A 93 10.54 5.49 4.85
C ARG A 93 10.94 5.96 3.45
N LYS A 94 11.97 6.81 3.31
CA LYS A 94 12.38 7.39 2.01
C LYS A 94 12.74 6.30 0.98
N LEU A 95 13.38 5.21 1.41
CA LEU A 95 13.79 4.12 0.52
C LEU A 95 12.63 3.26 0.00
N LYS A 96 11.46 3.37 0.62
CA LYS A 96 10.26 2.63 0.20
C LYS A 96 9.59 3.23 -1.03
N PHE A 97 9.92 4.48 -1.35
CA PHE A 97 9.30 5.27 -2.42
C PHE A 97 10.36 5.46 -3.50
N PRO A 98 10.25 4.73 -4.60
CA PRO A 98 11.20 4.86 -5.70
C PRO A 98 10.97 6.19 -6.41
N GLU A 99 12.01 6.64 -7.09
CA GLU A 99 11.87 7.61 -8.17
C GLU A 99 11.20 6.96 -9.39
N PRO A 100 10.46 7.72 -10.22
CA PRO A 100 9.76 7.17 -11.37
C PRO A 100 10.66 6.37 -12.34
N HIS A 101 11.89 6.84 -12.57
CA HIS A 101 12.83 6.21 -13.49
C HIS A 101 13.23 4.80 -13.08
N VAL A 102 13.39 4.53 -11.79
CA VAL A 102 13.77 3.19 -11.27
C VAL A 102 12.71 2.15 -11.65
N VAL A 103 11.43 2.52 -11.53
CA VAL A 103 10.31 1.63 -11.89
C VAL A 103 10.21 1.46 -13.42
N LEU A 104 10.54 2.50 -14.20
CA LEU A 104 10.54 2.41 -15.67
C LEU A 104 11.65 1.50 -16.19
N GLU A 105 12.84 1.55 -15.60
CA GLU A 105 13.93 0.64 -15.95
C GLU A 105 13.53 -0.81 -15.69
N GLU A 106 12.89 -1.07 -14.56
CA GLU A 106 12.38 -2.40 -14.24
C GLU A 106 11.27 -2.82 -15.22
N LEU A 107 10.33 -1.92 -15.54
CA LEU A 107 9.29 -2.17 -16.53
C LEU A 107 9.87 -2.53 -17.91
N LYS A 108 10.91 -1.83 -18.37
CA LYS A 108 11.55 -2.09 -19.67
C LYS A 108 12.05 -3.53 -19.78
N LYS A 109 12.52 -4.14 -18.68
CA LYS A 109 12.97 -5.55 -18.66
C LYS A 109 11.82 -6.54 -18.91
N TYR A 110 10.58 -6.16 -18.62
CA TYR A 110 9.40 -7.00 -18.87
C TYR A 110 8.77 -6.75 -20.24
N LEU A 111 9.14 -5.66 -20.92
CA LEU A 111 8.66 -5.28 -22.24
C LEU A 111 9.67 -5.54 -23.37
N SER A 112 10.94 -5.82 -23.03
CA SER A 112 11.97 -6.34 -23.96
C SER A 112 11.86 -7.84 -24.09
#